data_AF-A0AAD7XBN5-F1
#
_entry.id   AF-A0AAD7XBN5-F1
#
_cell.length_a   1.000
_cell.length_b   1.000
_cell.length_c   1.000
_cell.angle_alpha   90.00
_cell.angle_beta   90.00
_cell.angle_gamma   90.00
#
_symmetry.space_group_name_H-M   'P 1'
#
loop_
_entity.id
_entity.type
_entity.pdbx_description
1 polymer ?
#
loop_
_entity_poly.entity_id
_entity_poly.type
_entity_poly.pdbx_seq_one_letter_code
_entity_poly.pdbx_strand_id
1 'polypeptide(L)'
;MSIEQYIARRDRLVRQKEGLDRELLAISREFNAARPINKLPIEILVDIFQYVQALGYYREKRSWFAVAAVCKHWREVANSSSCGSLWRQVSFKTSAELILRDVFFIGSGTIFLEEWGSPDFITDTIKTSQGRARLLETEYQQIRAGGRAYKSGLQFAHVLEWYAPLIEVLEVHFKLTNEQINYPEYCGDDEVIPEIEPIRVDLSLFPRLQCLSLVAADLEFNPHPHLFLRKLHITEGDWMGMSMDEFLAFISGCVSLEELRLHDFRPTDFAFSDYGEESGYIRKATPTVPVALPTHLRKLQIHDTASYTARILEGVSVSQWTHLSLTIVGYACRNDDGSDYTAVMPLYTALPPDTSYIAVLHCMDSVYVRFDSPTVYHIVARSRQEGHGSVSLTAQVPDKKNDL
;
A
#
# COMPACT_ATOMS: atom_id res chain seq x y z
N MET A 1 19.26 51.51 -25.30
CA MET A 1 18.14 51.46 -24.32
C MET A 1 18.77 51.22 -22.96
N SER A 2 18.56 52.10 -21.99
CA SER A 2 19.10 51.91 -20.63
C SER A 2 18.38 50.76 -19.90
N ILE A 3 19.00 50.18 -18.88
CA ILE A 3 18.39 49.15 -18.02
C ILE A 3 17.05 49.65 -17.44
N GLU A 4 16.99 50.93 -17.04
CA GLU A 4 15.77 51.56 -16.53
C GLU A 4 14.65 51.61 -17.58
N GLN A 5 14.96 51.93 -18.84
CA GLN A 5 13.98 51.93 -19.93
C GLN A 5 13.44 50.52 -20.21
N TYR A 6 14.28 49.50 -20.09
CA TYR A 6 13.86 48.10 -20.22
C TYR A 6 12.90 47.68 -19.09
N ILE A 7 13.26 47.97 -17.83
CA ILE A 7 12.42 47.65 -16.66
C ILE A 7 11.06 48.36 -16.77
N ALA A 8 11.05 49.65 -17.09
CA ALA A 8 9.80 50.42 -17.25
C ALA A 8 8.90 49.86 -18.38
N ARG A 9 9.50 49.43 -19.49
CA ARG A 9 8.76 48.78 -20.60
C ARG A 9 8.21 47.43 -20.18
N ARG A 10 8.99 46.60 -19.48
CA ARG A 10 8.55 45.30 -18.96
C ARG A 10 7.36 45.47 -18.02
N ASP A 11 7.45 46.39 -17.06
CA ASP A 11 6.40 46.58 -16.05
C ASP A 11 5.11 47.17 -16.66
N ARG A 12 5.22 47.99 -17.70
CA ARG A 12 4.07 48.45 -18.49
C ARG A 12 3.38 47.29 -19.22
N LEU A 13 4.16 46.40 -19.86
CA LEU A 13 3.64 45.23 -20.56
C LEU A 13 2.99 44.23 -19.59
N VAL A 14 3.57 44.02 -18.40
CA VAL A 14 2.98 43.18 -17.35
C VAL A 14 1.62 43.74 -16.91
N ARG A 15 1.52 45.03 -16.61
CA ARG A 15 0.24 45.67 -16.24
C ARG A 15 -0.81 45.62 -17.35
N GLN A 16 -0.40 45.79 -18.60
CA GLN A 16 -1.31 45.68 -19.74
C GLN A 16 -1.83 44.25 -19.91
N LYS A 17 -0.95 43.26 -19.75
CA LYS A 17 -1.32 41.84 -19.75
C LYS A 17 -2.34 41.55 -18.65
N GLU A 18 -2.08 41.98 -17.41
CA GLU A 18 -3.00 41.82 -16.28
C GLU A 18 -4.37 42.51 -16.48
N GLY A 19 -4.41 43.61 -17.25
CA GLY A 19 -5.65 44.26 -17.65
C GLY A 19 -6.47 43.41 -18.62
N LEU A 20 -5.84 42.96 -19.70
CA LEU A 20 -6.46 42.11 -20.72
C LEU A 20 -6.91 40.76 -20.14
N ASP A 21 -6.11 40.15 -19.25
CA ASP A 21 -6.46 38.89 -18.58
C ASP A 21 -7.73 39.06 -17.73
N ARG A 22 -7.92 40.21 -17.07
CA ARG A 22 -9.15 40.50 -16.30
C ARG A 22 -10.37 40.68 -17.19
N GLU A 23 -10.24 41.38 -18.32
CA GLU A 23 -11.32 41.54 -19.30
C GLU A 23 -11.73 40.20 -19.91
N LEU A 24 -10.76 39.39 -20.31
CA LEU A 24 -10.98 38.05 -20.86
C LEU A 24 -11.70 37.14 -19.84
N LEU A 25 -11.31 37.23 -18.56
CA LEU A 25 -12.00 36.52 -17.48
C LEU A 25 -13.44 37.01 -17.29
N ALA A 26 -13.72 38.30 -17.41
CA ALA A 26 -15.08 38.85 -17.31
C ALA A 26 -15.97 38.35 -18.45
N ILE A 27 -15.50 38.44 -19.70
CA ILE A 27 -16.20 37.93 -20.88
C ILE A 27 -16.45 36.42 -20.76
N SER A 28 -15.45 35.67 -20.30
CA SER A 28 -15.59 34.22 -20.08
C SER A 28 -16.63 33.89 -19.01
N ARG A 29 -16.78 34.72 -17.97
CA ARG A 29 -17.83 34.55 -16.96
C ARG A 29 -19.22 34.78 -17.53
N GLU A 30 -19.41 35.85 -18.29
CA GLU A 30 -20.70 36.15 -18.93
C GLU A 30 -21.10 35.07 -19.93
N PHE A 31 -20.15 34.63 -20.77
CA PHE A 31 -20.38 33.57 -21.73
C PHE A 31 -20.73 32.25 -21.06
N ASN A 32 -20.02 31.89 -19.97
CA ASN A 32 -20.36 30.71 -19.19
C ASN A 32 -21.75 30.85 -18.54
N ALA A 33 -22.08 31.98 -17.94
CA ALA A 33 -23.40 32.21 -17.34
C ALA A 33 -24.55 32.12 -18.36
N ALA A 34 -24.29 32.46 -19.63
CA ALA A 34 -25.30 32.38 -20.69
C ALA A 34 -25.57 30.95 -21.18
N ARG A 35 -24.64 30.00 -21.01
CA ARG A 35 -24.80 28.62 -21.49
C ARG A 35 -25.94 27.90 -20.77
N PRO A 36 -26.86 27.20 -21.48
CA PRO A 36 -27.99 26.52 -20.86
C PRO A 36 -27.61 25.55 -19.73
N ILE A 37 -26.49 24.85 -19.87
CA ILE A 37 -26.01 23.88 -18.87
C ILE A 37 -25.63 24.54 -17.53
N ASN A 38 -25.21 25.80 -17.53
CA ASN A 38 -24.87 26.54 -16.31
C ASN A 38 -26.10 27.24 -15.68
N LYS A 39 -27.28 27.07 -16.29
CA LYS A 39 -28.57 27.51 -15.73
C LYS A 39 -29.33 26.38 -15.06
N LEU A 40 -28.77 25.16 -15.04
CA LEU A 40 -29.34 24.05 -14.32
C LEU A 40 -29.32 24.34 -12.81
N PRO A 41 -30.32 23.89 -12.05
CA PRO A 41 -30.26 23.92 -10.59
C PRO A 41 -29.02 23.20 -10.08
N ILE A 42 -28.48 23.66 -8.95
CA ILE A 42 -27.26 23.11 -8.37
C ILE A 42 -27.42 21.62 -8.05
N GLU A 43 -28.61 21.22 -7.62
CA GLU A 43 -28.99 19.84 -7.30
C GLU A 43 -28.83 18.93 -8.53
N ILE A 44 -29.26 19.41 -9.70
CA ILE A 44 -29.13 18.67 -10.96
C ILE A 44 -27.66 18.55 -11.36
N LEU A 45 -26.85 19.59 -11.14
CA LEU A 45 -25.41 19.52 -11.38
C LEU A 45 -24.73 18.53 -10.42
N VAL A 46 -25.12 18.51 -9.14
CA VAL A 46 -24.63 17.53 -8.15
C VAL A 46 -24.97 16.11 -8.60
N ASP A 47 -26.22 15.86 -9.02
CA ASP A 47 -26.66 14.56 -9.51
C ASP A 47 -25.88 14.13 -10.76
N ILE A 48 -25.65 15.05 -11.69
CA ILE A 48 -24.80 14.81 -12.87
C ILE A 48 -23.38 14.45 -12.43
N PHE A 49 -22.79 15.18 -11.47
CA PHE A 49 -21.43 14.92 -11.02
C PHE A 49 -21.31 13.55 -10.34
N GLN A 50 -22.27 13.21 -9.48
CA GLN A 50 -22.34 11.90 -8.81
C GLN A 50 -22.57 10.78 -9.82
N TYR A 51 -23.42 10.98 -10.82
CA TYR A 51 -23.66 10.02 -11.89
C TYR A 51 -22.41 9.78 -12.75
N VAL A 52 -21.70 10.85 -13.13
CA VAL A 52 -20.43 10.76 -13.86
C VAL A 52 -19.37 10.01 -13.05
N GLN A 53 -19.32 10.24 -11.72
CA GLN A 53 -18.45 9.51 -10.81
C GLN A 53 -18.81 8.01 -10.76
N ALA A 54 -20.10 7.69 -10.58
CA ALA A 54 -20.59 6.32 -10.42
C ALA A 54 -20.45 5.48 -11.71
N LEU A 55 -20.61 6.10 -12.88
CA LEU A 55 -20.52 5.40 -14.15
C LEU A 55 -19.15 4.77 -14.41
N GLY A 56 -18.10 5.21 -13.73
CA GLY A 56 -16.74 4.67 -13.93
C GLY A 56 -16.29 4.71 -15.39
N TYR A 57 -16.94 5.53 -16.24
CA TYR A 57 -16.83 5.53 -17.71
C TYR A 57 -15.44 5.95 -18.20
N TYR A 58 -14.56 6.29 -17.25
CA TYR A 58 -13.13 6.51 -17.43
C TYR A 58 -12.36 5.50 -16.57
N ARG A 59 -12.27 4.24 -17.04
CA ARG A 59 -11.38 3.22 -16.45
C ARG A 59 -9.94 3.69 -16.30
N GLU A 60 -9.54 4.71 -17.05
CA GLU A 60 -8.31 5.46 -16.85
C GLU A 60 -8.54 6.76 -16.07
N LYS A 61 -8.95 6.66 -14.80
CA LYS A 61 -8.94 7.71 -13.74
C LYS A 61 -8.67 9.13 -14.29
N ARG A 62 -9.66 9.76 -14.93
CA ARG A 62 -9.63 11.21 -15.18
C ARG A 62 -10.34 11.85 -14.00
N SER A 63 -9.54 12.54 -13.22
CA SER A 63 -9.89 13.19 -11.99
C SER A 63 -11.07 14.15 -12.14
N TRP A 64 -11.84 14.29 -11.06
CA TRP A 64 -12.88 15.32 -10.89
C TRP A 64 -12.37 16.73 -11.23
N PHE A 65 -11.06 16.94 -11.30
CA PHE A 65 -10.42 18.12 -11.88
C PHE A 65 -10.99 18.49 -13.24
N ALA A 66 -11.36 17.52 -14.09
CA ALA A 66 -11.98 17.81 -15.37
C ALA A 66 -13.33 18.54 -15.19
N VAL A 67 -14.16 18.10 -14.24
CA VAL A 67 -15.46 18.73 -13.90
C VAL A 67 -15.21 20.12 -13.31
N ALA A 68 -14.27 20.24 -12.37
CA ALA A 68 -13.87 21.52 -11.77
C ALA A 68 -13.13 22.46 -12.75
N ALA A 69 -12.66 21.96 -13.90
CA ALA A 69 -12.01 22.73 -14.94
C ALA A 69 -12.98 23.24 -16.02
N VAL A 70 -14.21 22.73 -16.09
CA VAL A 70 -15.20 23.15 -17.11
C VAL A 70 -15.47 24.65 -17.04
N CYS A 71 -15.89 25.14 -15.88
CA CYS A 71 -16.10 26.56 -15.65
C CYS A 71 -16.07 26.90 -14.16
N LYS A 72 -16.07 28.20 -13.84
CA LYS A 72 -16.09 28.67 -12.44
C LYS A 72 -17.32 28.16 -11.67
N HIS A 73 -18.49 28.16 -12.30
CA HIS A 73 -19.72 27.73 -11.64
C HIS A 73 -19.68 26.24 -11.28
N TRP A 74 -19.27 25.38 -12.20
CA TRP A 74 -19.14 23.93 -11.95
C TRP A 74 -18.15 23.63 -10.82
N ARG A 75 -17.06 24.39 -10.75
CA ARG A 75 -16.10 24.31 -9.65
C ARG A 75 -16.71 24.72 -8.31
N GLU A 76 -17.44 25.83 -8.27
CA GLU A 76 -18.13 26.30 -7.05
C GLU A 76 -19.16 25.26 -6.58
N VAL A 77 -19.91 24.65 -7.51
CA VAL A 77 -20.85 23.57 -7.22
C VAL A 77 -20.13 22.33 -6.70
N ALA A 78 -19.07 21.89 -7.38
CA ALA A 78 -18.28 20.73 -6.97
C ALA A 78 -17.69 20.93 -5.58
N ASN A 79 -17.25 22.14 -5.24
CA ASN A 79 -16.68 22.48 -3.93
C ASN A 79 -17.74 22.76 -2.84
N SER A 80 -19.02 22.79 -3.19
CA SER A 80 -20.08 23.07 -2.22
C SER A 80 -20.24 21.91 -1.23
N SER A 81 -20.77 22.21 -0.04
CA SER A 81 -21.06 21.19 0.99
C SER A 81 -22.02 20.10 0.50
N SER A 82 -22.89 20.41 -0.48
CA SER A 82 -23.82 19.45 -1.08
C SER A 82 -23.11 18.39 -1.94
N CYS A 83 -21.88 18.67 -2.38
CA CYS A 83 -21.03 17.77 -3.16
C CYS A 83 -19.99 17.02 -2.32
N GLY A 84 -20.08 17.03 -0.98
CA GLY A 84 -19.07 16.40 -0.12
C GLY A 84 -18.77 14.93 -0.43
N SER A 85 -19.76 14.19 -0.96
CA SER A 85 -19.59 12.81 -1.44
C SER A 85 -18.62 12.67 -2.61
N LEU A 86 -18.52 13.69 -3.48
CA LEU A 86 -17.58 13.70 -4.62
C LEU A 86 -16.12 13.65 -4.16
N TRP A 87 -15.85 14.18 -2.96
CA TRP A 87 -14.52 14.35 -2.41
C TRP A 87 -14.14 13.30 -1.39
N ARG A 88 -15.09 12.43 -1.02
CA ARG A 88 -14.77 11.32 -0.12
C ARG A 88 -13.65 10.49 -0.71
N GLN A 89 -13.73 10.13 -1.99
CA GLN A 89 -12.70 9.32 -2.62
C GLN A 89 -11.96 10.10 -3.72
N VAL A 90 -10.72 10.52 -3.44
CA VAL A 90 -9.89 11.21 -4.41
C VAL A 90 -8.59 10.45 -4.66
N SER A 91 -8.47 9.89 -5.85
CA SER A 91 -7.21 9.33 -6.33
C SER A 91 -6.40 10.36 -7.10
N PHE A 92 -5.12 10.46 -6.81
CA PHE A 92 -4.14 11.29 -7.51
C PHE A 92 -3.20 10.40 -8.31
N LYS A 93 -3.09 10.64 -9.61
CA LYS A 93 -2.12 9.94 -10.47
C LYS A 93 -0.86 10.76 -10.69
N THR A 94 -1.00 12.07 -10.67
CA THR A 94 0.09 12.99 -11.04
C THR A 94 0.18 14.14 -10.06
N SER A 95 1.38 14.69 -9.95
CA SER A 95 1.69 15.90 -9.20
C SER A 95 0.78 17.08 -9.53
N ALA A 96 0.45 17.27 -10.81
CA ALA A 96 -0.42 18.36 -11.25
C ALA A 96 -1.82 18.30 -10.61
N GLU A 97 -2.34 17.10 -10.35
CA GLU A 97 -3.66 16.90 -9.76
C GLU A 97 -3.70 17.32 -8.28
N LEU A 98 -2.64 17.08 -7.50
CA LEU A 98 -2.58 17.49 -6.10
C LEU A 98 -2.46 19.02 -5.93
N ILE A 99 -1.71 19.70 -6.81
CA ILE A 99 -1.70 21.18 -6.82
C ILE A 99 -3.12 21.70 -7.09
N LEU A 100 -3.84 21.07 -8.02
CA LEU A 100 -5.22 21.43 -8.28
C LEU A 100 -6.11 21.18 -7.05
N ARG A 101 -5.84 20.16 -6.22
CA ARG A 101 -6.55 19.98 -4.93
C ARG A 101 -6.32 21.17 -4.03
N ASP A 102 -5.08 21.59 -3.85
CA ASP A 102 -4.74 22.73 -3.00
C ASP A 102 -5.35 24.03 -3.51
N VAL A 103 -5.57 24.16 -4.81
CA VAL A 103 -6.28 25.31 -5.40
C VAL A 103 -7.80 25.20 -5.24
N PHE A 104 -8.36 23.99 -5.25
CA PHE A 104 -9.81 23.79 -5.36
C PHE A 104 -10.53 23.37 -4.08
N PHE A 105 -9.88 22.74 -3.11
CA PHE A 105 -10.60 22.17 -1.96
C PHE A 105 -10.71 23.15 -0.78
N ILE A 106 -11.94 23.35 -0.28
CA ILE A 106 -12.28 24.17 0.92
C ILE A 106 -13.26 23.38 1.84
N GLY A 107 -13.43 22.07 1.62
CA GLY A 107 -14.42 21.26 2.35
C GLY A 107 -13.85 20.59 3.60
N SER A 108 -14.67 20.38 4.62
CA SER A 108 -14.41 19.39 5.67
C SER A 108 -15.03 18.05 5.26
N GLY A 109 -14.26 16.97 5.40
CA GLY A 109 -14.76 15.62 5.12
C GLY A 109 -13.64 14.58 5.11
N THR A 110 -14.01 13.32 5.34
CA THR A 110 -13.10 12.18 5.21
C THR A 110 -12.56 12.11 3.80
N ILE A 111 -11.27 12.34 3.62
CA ILE A 111 -10.60 12.15 2.33
C ILE A 111 -9.89 10.81 2.34
N PHE A 112 -10.09 10.07 1.26
CA PHE A 112 -9.32 8.90 0.90
C PHE A 112 -8.29 9.38 -0.12
N LEU A 113 -7.02 9.45 0.28
CA LEU A 113 -5.92 9.76 -0.63
C LEU A 113 -5.53 8.46 -1.32
N GLU A 114 -5.62 8.35 -2.65
CA GLU A 114 -5.07 7.22 -3.40
C GLU A 114 -4.02 7.72 -4.38
N GLU A 115 -2.74 7.73 -3.98
CA GLU A 115 -1.64 8.20 -4.81
C GLU A 115 -0.91 7.03 -5.49
N TRP A 116 -0.65 7.16 -6.79
CA TRP A 116 0.19 6.23 -7.53
C TRP A 116 1.19 7.04 -8.37
N GLY A 117 2.37 7.35 -7.81
CA GLY A 117 3.34 8.28 -8.42
C GLY A 117 4.69 8.36 -7.69
N SER A 118 5.58 9.26 -8.12
CA SER A 118 6.82 9.55 -7.34
C SER A 118 6.43 10.37 -6.10
N PRO A 119 6.75 9.91 -4.87
CA PRO A 119 6.33 10.62 -3.66
C PRO A 119 7.16 11.86 -3.33
N ASP A 120 8.21 12.18 -4.13
CA ASP A 120 8.96 13.46 -4.08
C ASP A 120 8.03 14.70 -4.10
N PHE A 121 6.83 14.52 -4.66
CA PHE A 121 5.89 15.60 -4.90
C PHE A 121 5.00 15.93 -3.69
N ILE A 122 4.65 14.96 -2.82
CA ILE A 122 3.87 15.27 -1.62
C ILE A 122 4.64 16.30 -0.80
N THR A 123 5.95 16.11 -0.73
CA THR A 123 6.93 16.99 -0.12
C THR A 123 6.93 18.39 -0.74
N ASP A 124 6.86 18.51 -2.07
CA ASP A 124 6.84 19.82 -2.74
C ASP A 124 5.52 20.58 -2.50
N THR A 125 4.39 19.87 -2.46
CA THR A 125 3.08 20.46 -2.09
C THR A 125 3.09 20.94 -0.64
N ILE A 126 3.63 20.10 0.24
CA ILE A 126 3.78 20.33 1.67
C ILE A 126 4.74 21.47 2.00
N LYS A 127 5.80 21.66 1.21
CA LYS A 127 6.74 22.79 1.38
C LYS A 127 6.04 24.13 1.23
N THR A 128 4.88 24.20 0.55
CA THR A 128 4.09 25.42 0.51
C THR A 128 3.33 25.61 1.84
N SER A 129 3.51 26.76 2.47
CA SER A 129 2.83 27.10 3.74
C SER A 129 1.31 27.05 3.64
N GLN A 130 0.76 27.33 2.46
CA GLN A 130 -0.67 27.32 2.19
C GLN A 130 -1.23 25.90 2.01
N GLY A 131 -0.48 25.00 1.37
CA GLY A 131 -0.83 23.57 1.30
C GLY A 131 -0.81 22.94 2.70
N ARG A 132 0.21 23.24 3.50
CA ARG A 132 0.34 22.73 4.88
C ARG A 132 -0.83 23.12 5.78
N ALA A 133 -1.27 24.38 5.75
CA ALA A 133 -2.40 24.82 6.59
C ALA A 133 -3.71 24.09 6.25
N ARG A 134 -4.00 23.92 4.96
CA ARG A 134 -5.22 23.22 4.49
C ARG A 134 -5.20 21.72 4.77
N LEU A 135 -4.01 21.12 4.70
CA LEU A 135 -3.80 19.72 5.02
C LEU A 135 -4.11 19.40 6.48
N LEU A 136 -3.72 20.27 7.41
CA LEU A 136 -3.97 20.11 8.84
C LEU A 136 -5.45 20.32 9.22
N GLU A 137 -6.21 21.06 8.42
CA GLU A 137 -7.66 21.26 8.62
C GLU A 137 -8.50 20.07 8.14
N THR A 138 -7.91 19.15 7.36
CA THR A 138 -8.63 18.01 6.80
C THR A 138 -8.43 16.76 7.66
N GLU A 139 -9.53 16.14 8.07
CA GLU A 139 -9.53 14.86 8.78
C GLU A 139 -9.41 13.69 7.79
N TYR A 140 -8.22 13.11 7.67
CA TYR A 140 -7.99 11.91 6.87
C TYR A 140 -8.26 10.67 7.72
N GLN A 141 -9.20 9.83 7.29
CA GLN A 141 -9.41 8.51 7.89
C GLN A 141 -8.71 7.41 7.08
N GLN A 142 -8.47 7.62 5.79
CA GLN A 142 -7.86 6.62 4.92
C GLN A 142 -6.78 7.23 4.03
N ILE A 143 -5.59 6.65 4.07
CA ILE A 143 -4.48 7.00 3.18
C ILE A 143 -4.04 5.74 2.45
N ARG A 144 -4.02 5.83 1.12
CA ARG A 144 -3.49 4.85 0.20
C ARG A 144 -2.41 5.52 -0.63
N ALA A 145 -1.16 5.21 -0.38
CA ALA A 145 -0.04 5.72 -1.15
C ALA A 145 0.61 4.58 -1.91
N GLY A 146 1.13 4.86 -3.08
CA GLY A 146 1.90 3.90 -3.85
C GLY A 146 2.74 4.59 -4.91
N GLY A 147 3.79 3.91 -5.34
CA GLY A 147 4.80 4.58 -6.15
C GLY A 147 6.02 3.74 -6.44
N ARG A 148 7.06 4.37 -6.99
CA ARG A 148 8.40 3.78 -7.05
C ARG A 148 9.11 4.12 -5.73
N ALA A 149 9.88 3.18 -5.18
CA ALA A 149 10.49 3.30 -3.85
C ALA A 149 11.60 4.37 -3.71
N TYR A 150 11.99 5.08 -4.78
CA TYR A 150 13.19 5.93 -4.75
C TYR A 150 13.01 7.24 -3.96
N LYS A 151 13.94 7.51 -3.03
CA LYS A 151 14.24 8.78 -2.31
C LYS A 151 13.12 9.45 -1.50
N SER A 152 11.90 8.97 -1.65
CA SER A 152 10.71 9.62 -1.15
C SER A 152 10.25 9.09 0.21
N GLY A 153 10.94 8.09 0.75
CA GLY A 153 10.49 7.37 1.92
C GLY A 153 10.48 8.18 3.21
N LEU A 154 11.61 8.81 3.50
CA LEU A 154 11.74 9.76 4.62
C LEU A 154 10.71 10.90 4.53
N GLN A 155 10.49 11.39 3.30
CA GLN A 155 9.54 12.46 3.05
C GLN A 155 8.11 12.02 3.35
N PHE A 156 7.74 10.80 2.93
CA PHE A 156 6.43 10.22 3.22
C PHE A 156 6.21 9.95 4.71
N ALA A 157 7.23 9.51 5.44
CA ALA A 157 7.13 9.34 6.89
C ALA A 157 6.76 10.66 7.60
N HIS A 158 7.43 11.76 7.24
CA HIS A 158 7.10 13.10 7.76
C HIS A 158 5.70 13.58 7.38
N VAL A 159 5.21 13.19 6.19
CA VAL A 159 3.83 13.45 5.78
C VAL A 159 2.89 12.74 6.74
N LEU A 160 3.09 11.44 6.97
CA LEU A 160 2.20 10.64 7.82
C LEU A 160 2.15 11.14 9.27
N GLU A 161 3.26 11.61 9.84
CA GLU A 161 3.34 12.21 11.18
C GLU A 161 2.29 13.32 11.39
N TRP A 162 1.91 14.05 10.33
CA TRP A 162 0.99 15.19 10.46
C TRP A 162 -0.49 14.81 10.41
N TYR A 163 -0.83 13.69 9.80
CA TYR A 163 -2.22 13.22 9.63
C TYR A 163 -2.64 12.22 10.70
N ALA A 164 -1.73 11.91 11.61
CA ALA A 164 -1.68 10.62 12.25
C ALA A 164 -2.85 10.22 13.19
N PRO A 165 -3.46 11.10 14.00
CA PRO A 165 -4.34 10.63 15.08
C PRO A 165 -5.68 10.07 14.61
N LEU A 166 -6.11 10.37 13.38
CA LEU A 166 -7.44 10.01 12.86
C LEU A 166 -7.42 8.91 11.80
N ILE A 167 -6.24 8.47 11.37
CA ILE A 167 -6.13 7.45 10.32
C ILE A 167 -6.59 6.09 10.86
N GLU A 168 -7.56 5.50 10.16
CA GLU A 168 -8.09 4.16 10.40
C GLU A 168 -7.58 3.15 9.37
N VAL A 169 -7.26 3.60 8.15
CA VAL A 169 -6.74 2.75 7.07
C VAL A 169 -5.50 3.37 6.47
N LEU A 170 -4.38 2.66 6.53
CA LEU A 170 -3.12 3.02 5.89
C LEU A 170 -2.69 1.90 4.94
N GLU A 171 -2.70 2.19 3.65
CA GLU A 171 -2.17 1.29 2.62
C GLU A 171 -0.99 1.98 1.93
N VAL A 172 0.17 1.35 1.90
CA VAL A 172 1.40 1.92 1.36
C VAL A 172 2.04 0.89 0.45
N HIS A 173 1.98 1.13 -0.86
CA HIS A 173 2.28 0.15 -1.90
C HIS A 173 3.41 0.64 -2.81
N PHE A 174 4.66 0.34 -2.47
CA PHE A 174 5.77 0.61 -3.36
C PHE A 174 6.00 -0.54 -4.34
N LYS A 175 6.39 -0.17 -5.56
CA LYS A 175 6.88 -1.12 -6.55
C LYS A 175 8.40 -1.06 -6.52
N LEU A 176 9.01 -2.19 -6.16
CA LEU A 176 10.40 -2.45 -6.48
C LEU A 176 10.50 -2.54 -8.01
N THR A 177 11.47 -1.84 -8.61
CA THR A 177 11.71 -1.96 -10.05
C THR A 177 12.42 -3.29 -10.33
N ASN A 178 12.14 -3.97 -11.45
CA ASN A 178 12.80 -5.25 -11.79
C ASN A 178 14.34 -5.17 -11.76
N GLU A 179 14.90 -4.00 -12.05
CA GLU A 179 16.33 -3.71 -11.95
C GLU A 179 16.88 -3.93 -10.53
N GLN A 180 16.06 -3.71 -9.49
CA GLN A 180 16.44 -3.89 -8.08
C GLN A 180 16.35 -5.35 -7.63
N ILE A 181 15.44 -6.13 -8.20
CA ILE A 181 15.20 -7.52 -7.79
C ILE A 181 16.26 -8.45 -8.40
N ASN A 182 16.71 -8.19 -9.63
CA ASN A 182 17.48 -9.18 -10.39
C ASN A 182 19.00 -9.01 -10.36
N TYR A 183 19.56 -7.85 -9.96
CA TYR A 183 21.01 -7.59 -10.10
C TYR A 183 21.65 -6.70 -9.01
N PRO A 184 21.58 -7.04 -7.71
CA PRO A 184 22.37 -6.34 -6.71
C PRO A 184 23.90 -6.53 -6.92
N GLU A 185 24.32 -7.62 -7.56
CA GLU A 185 25.73 -8.02 -7.66
C GLU A 185 26.43 -7.67 -8.99
N TYR A 186 25.71 -7.11 -9.97
CA TYR A 186 26.21 -6.89 -11.33
C TYR A 186 26.24 -5.43 -11.79
N CYS A 187 26.04 -4.48 -10.88
CA CYS A 187 26.47 -3.10 -11.13
C CYS A 187 28.00 -3.09 -11.04
N GLY A 188 28.67 -2.90 -12.18
CA GLY A 188 30.13 -2.86 -12.23
C GLY A 188 30.70 -1.91 -11.18
N ASP A 189 31.89 -2.24 -10.67
CA ASP A 189 32.55 -1.79 -9.42
C ASP A 189 32.53 -0.27 -9.06
N ASP A 190 31.96 0.60 -9.89
CA ASP A 190 31.95 2.05 -9.72
C ASP A 190 30.55 2.70 -9.53
N GLU A 191 29.42 1.99 -9.75
CA GLU A 191 28.09 2.55 -9.46
C GLU A 191 27.61 2.15 -8.06
N VAL A 192 27.81 3.06 -7.09
CA VAL A 192 27.20 2.99 -5.76
C VAL A 192 25.68 2.99 -5.94
N ILE A 193 25.07 1.80 -5.88
CA ILE A 193 23.62 1.68 -5.78
C ILE A 193 23.25 2.45 -4.50
N PRO A 194 22.45 3.52 -4.58
CA PRO A 194 22.05 4.23 -3.39
C PRO A 194 21.29 3.25 -2.49
N GLU A 195 21.81 3.01 -1.28
CA GLU A 195 21.12 2.24 -0.26
C GLU A 195 19.70 2.79 -0.15
N ILE A 196 18.73 1.95 -0.52
CA ILE A 196 17.32 2.32 -0.42
C ILE A 196 16.99 2.17 1.05
N GLU A 197 17.02 3.29 1.79
CA GLU A 197 16.51 3.28 3.15
C GLU A 197 15.02 2.92 3.09
N PRO A 198 14.63 1.80 3.71
CA PRO A 198 13.24 1.40 3.71
C PRO A 198 12.41 2.44 4.46
N ILE A 199 11.17 2.61 4.03
CA ILE A 199 10.25 3.50 4.71
C ILE A 199 9.97 2.94 6.08
N ARG A 200 10.18 3.76 7.10
CA ARG A 200 9.92 3.44 8.49
C ARG A 200 8.65 4.15 8.91
N VAL A 201 7.60 3.38 9.17
CA VAL A 201 6.33 3.89 9.69
C VAL A 201 6.27 3.62 11.19
N ASP A 202 6.33 4.67 12.02
CA ASP A 202 6.04 4.54 13.45
C ASP A 202 4.53 4.45 13.66
N LEU A 203 4.08 3.26 14.04
CA LEU A 203 2.66 3.02 14.24
C LEU A 203 2.07 3.82 15.41
N SER A 204 2.86 4.25 16.40
CA SER A 204 2.37 5.00 17.57
C SER A 204 1.64 6.29 17.21
N LEU A 205 1.97 6.83 16.03
CA LEU A 205 1.34 8.00 15.45
C LEU A 205 -0.12 7.76 15.09
N PHE A 206 -0.53 6.50 14.83
CA PHE A 206 -1.87 6.11 14.37
C PHE A 206 -2.64 5.30 15.44
N PRO A 207 -3.09 5.93 16.55
CA PRO A 207 -3.78 5.24 17.63
C PRO A 207 -5.14 4.65 17.23
N ARG A 208 -5.71 5.04 16.08
CA ARG A 208 -6.99 4.55 15.56
C ARG A 208 -6.85 3.58 14.39
N LEU A 209 -5.63 3.19 14.05
CA LEU A 209 -5.37 2.36 12.88
C LEU A 209 -6.06 0.99 13.01
N GLN A 210 -6.94 0.69 12.06
CA GLN A 210 -7.68 -0.57 11.96
C GLN A 210 -7.18 -1.45 10.81
N CYS A 211 -6.66 -0.86 9.75
CA CYS A 211 -6.16 -1.59 8.59
C CYS A 211 -4.81 -1.03 8.17
N LEU A 212 -3.79 -1.90 8.17
CA LEU A 212 -2.46 -1.61 7.69
C LEU A 212 -2.12 -2.55 6.54
N SER A 213 -1.75 -1.98 5.38
CA SER A 213 -1.24 -2.74 4.25
C SER A 213 0.08 -2.14 3.79
N LEU A 214 1.15 -2.91 3.82
CA LEU A 214 2.48 -2.50 3.39
C LEU A 214 2.93 -3.42 2.25
N VAL A 215 3.38 -2.84 1.15
CA VAL A 215 3.99 -3.56 0.03
C VAL A 215 5.34 -2.89 -0.25
N ALA A 216 6.44 -3.63 -0.13
CA ALA A 216 7.80 -3.11 -0.23
C ALA A 216 8.06 -1.89 0.68
N ALA A 217 7.61 -1.98 1.93
CA ALA A 217 7.81 -0.97 2.98
C ALA A 217 8.02 -1.66 4.34
N ASP A 218 8.81 -1.01 5.19
CA ASP A 218 9.10 -1.51 6.53
C ASP A 218 8.27 -0.81 7.59
N LEU A 219 8.19 -1.45 8.75
CA LEU A 219 7.75 -0.79 9.97
C LEU A 219 8.96 -0.38 10.78
N GLU A 220 8.91 0.83 11.34
CA GLU A 220 9.75 1.09 12.49
C GLU A 220 9.16 0.30 13.65
N PHE A 221 9.92 -0.66 14.18
CA PHE A 221 9.40 -1.48 15.25
C PHE A 221 9.07 -0.60 16.46
N ASN A 222 7.80 -0.61 16.81
CA ASN A 222 7.34 -0.11 18.09
C ASN A 222 6.85 -1.31 18.91
N PRO A 223 7.42 -1.58 20.09
CA PRO A 223 7.03 -2.74 20.90
C PRO A 223 5.59 -2.63 21.44
N HIS A 224 4.94 -1.48 21.29
CA HIS A 224 3.57 -1.27 21.75
C HIS A 224 2.57 -1.85 20.75
N PRO A 225 1.75 -2.83 21.15
CA PRO A 225 0.78 -3.42 20.24
C PRO A 225 -0.34 -2.45 19.88
N HIS A 226 -0.78 -2.51 18.63
CA HIS A 226 -1.90 -1.70 18.14
C HIS A 226 -3.23 -2.39 18.45
N LEU A 227 -3.84 -2.00 19.58
CA LEU A 227 -5.06 -2.62 20.11
C LEU A 227 -6.26 -2.57 19.15
N PHE A 228 -6.29 -1.62 18.22
CA PHE A 228 -7.39 -1.44 17.26
C PHE A 228 -7.11 -2.05 15.89
N LEU A 229 -5.90 -2.59 15.65
CA LEU A 229 -5.54 -3.14 14.35
C LEU A 229 -6.34 -4.42 14.09
N ARG A 230 -7.20 -4.38 13.06
CA ARG A 230 -8.06 -5.49 12.63
C ARG A 230 -7.49 -6.23 11.43
N LYS A 231 -6.77 -5.52 10.56
CA LYS A 231 -6.17 -6.09 9.34
C LYS A 231 -4.72 -5.67 9.23
N LEU A 232 -3.85 -6.66 9.06
CA LEU A 232 -2.43 -6.45 8.80
C LEU A 232 -2.03 -7.24 7.56
N HIS A 233 -1.68 -6.52 6.50
CA HIS A 233 -1.15 -7.09 5.27
C HIS A 233 0.27 -6.59 5.06
N ILE A 234 1.22 -7.50 4.96
CA ILE A 234 2.62 -7.19 4.66
C ILE A 234 3.01 -7.98 3.41
N THR A 235 3.65 -7.31 2.47
CA THR A 235 4.09 -7.89 1.20
C THR A 235 5.48 -7.41 0.86
N GLU A 236 6.40 -8.31 0.49
CA GLU A 236 7.76 -7.99 0.06
C GLU A 236 8.49 -7.13 1.12
N GLY A 237 8.43 -7.54 2.38
CA GLY A 237 8.99 -6.81 3.51
C GLY A 237 10.27 -7.48 4.02
N ASP A 238 11.42 -6.84 3.80
CA ASP A 238 12.70 -7.27 4.37
C ASP A 238 12.97 -6.46 5.64
N TRP A 239 12.39 -6.91 6.74
CA TRP A 239 12.39 -6.15 7.98
C TRP A 239 13.70 -6.35 8.73
N MET A 240 14.73 -5.66 8.26
CA MET A 240 16.08 -5.69 8.83
C MET A 240 16.14 -5.16 10.27
N GLY A 241 15.10 -4.46 10.73
CA GLY A 241 15.01 -3.89 12.08
C GLY A 241 14.19 -4.69 13.08
N MET A 242 13.52 -5.78 12.68
CA MET A 242 12.61 -6.53 13.54
C MET A 242 12.94 -8.01 13.51
N SER A 243 13.23 -8.57 14.68
CA SER A 243 13.41 -10.02 14.83
C SER A 243 12.08 -10.78 14.72
N MET A 244 12.16 -12.08 14.42
CA MET A 244 10.97 -12.94 14.42
C MET A 244 10.24 -12.90 15.78
N ASP A 245 10.96 -12.94 16.90
CA ASP A 245 10.36 -12.91 18.24
C ASP A 245 9.62 -11.59 18.52
N GLU A 246 10.20 -10.47 18.10
CA GLU A 246 9.57 -9.14 18.21
C GLU A 246 8.30 -9.04 17.36
N PHE A 247 8.34 -9.58 16.14
CA PHE A 247 7.17 -9.64 15.28
C PHE A 247 6.06 -10.50 15.89
N LEU A 248 6.40 -11.69 16.41
CA LEU A 248 5.45 -12.58 17.10
C LEU A 248 4.84 -11.89 18.33
N ALA A 249 5.66 -11.23 19.14
CA ALA A 249 5.18 -10.44 20.28
C ALA A 249 4.21 -9.34 19.83
N PHE A 250 4.54 -8.60 18.78
CA PHE A 250 3.69 -7.54 18.22
C PHE A 250 2.32 -8.07 17.77
N ILE A 251 2.27 -9.12 16.94
CA ILE A 251 0.99 -9.65 16.44
C ILE A 251 0.17 -10.30 17.57
N SER A 252 0.81 -10.87 18.59
CA SER A 252 0.12 -11.43 19.76
C SER A 252 -0.57 -10.35 20.60
N GLY A 253 0.00 -9.15 20.66
CA GLY A 253 -0.60 -8.01 21.37
C GLY A 253 -1.72 -7.31 20.59
N CYS A 254 -1.85 -7.55 19.28
CA CYS A 254 -2.92 -6.98 18.44
C CYS A 254 -4.26 -7.69 18.70
N VAL A 255 -4.86 -7.49 19.87
CA VAL A 255 -6.04 -8.24 20.35
C VAL A 255 -7.28 -8.18 19.45
N SER A 256 -7.39 -7.16 18.59
CA SER A 256 -8.51 -6.97 17.66
C SER A 256 -8.23 -7.53 16.25
N LEU A 257 -7.09 -8.20 16.03
CA LEU A 257 -6.68 -8.67 14.71
C LEU A 257 -7.62 -9.76 14.19
N GLU A 258 -8.25 -9.49 13.05
CA GLU A 258 -9.19 -10.39 12.37
C GLU A 258 -8.57 -11.01 11.12
N GLU A 259 -7.62 -10.32 10.48
CA GLU A 259 -7.00 -10.73 9.24
C GLU A 259 -5.49 -10.43 9.24
N LEU A 260 -4.68 -11.47 9.06
CA LEU A 260 -3.24 -11.39 8.90
C LEU A 260 -2.85 -11.97 7.53
N ARG A 261 -2.18 -11.18 6.70
CA ARG A 261 -1.63 -11.62 5.42
C ARG A 261 -0.15 -11.29 5.36
N LEU A 262 0.67 -12.30 5.12
CA LEU A 262 2.11 -12.20 4.97
C LEU A 262 2.44 -12.75 3.59
N HIS A 263 3.15 -11.95 2.79
CA HIS A 263 3.57 -12.35 1.45
C HIS A 263 5.04 -11.97 1.28
N ASP A 264 5.92 -12.95 1.12
CA ASP A 264 7.37 -12.72 1.04
C ASP A 264 7.84 -11.79 2.17
N PHE A 265 7.52 -12.19 3.41
CA PHE A 265 7.75 -11.41 4.61
C PHE A 265 8.85 -12.06 5.44
N ARG A 266 9.99 -11.38 5.52
CA ARG A 266 11.22 -11.93 6.10
C ARG A 266 11.69 -11.05 7.25
N PRO A 267 11.18 -11.24 8.47
CA PRO A 267 11.75 -10.60 9.64
C PRO A 267 13.17 -11.14 9.85
N THR A 268 14.02 -10.35 10.51
CA THR A 268 15.41 -10.72 10.77
C THR A 268 15.46 -11.97 11.64
N ASP A 269 15.87 -13.08 11.05
CA ASP A 269 16.21 -14.31 11.78
C ASP A 269 17.65 -14.65 11.45
N PHE A 270 18.58 -14.27 12.36
CA PHE A 270 20.01 -14.51 12.18
C PHE A 270 20.39 -15.98 12.01
N ALA A 271 19.47 -16.91 12.31
CA ALA A 271 19.68 -18.32 12.07
C ALA A 271 19.28 -18.78 10.65
N PHE A 272 18.57 -17.93 9.90
CA PHE A 272 17.86 -18.31 8.68
C PHE A 272 18.23 -17.48 7.44
N SER A 273 19.33 -16.71 7.47
CA SER A 273 19.76 -15.97 6.28
C SER A 273 19.99 -16.95 5.12
N ASP A 274 19.29 -16.76 3.99
CA ASP A 274 19.37 -17.60 2.78
C ASP A 274 20.84 -17.75 2.29
N TYR A 275 21.70 -16.77 2.58
CA TYR A 275 23.14 -16.82 2.32
C TYR A 275 23.92 -17.89 3.12
N GLY A 276 23.29 -18.50 4.11
CA GLY A 276 23.91 -19.48 5.00
C GLY A 276 24.02 -20.88 4.41
N GLU A 277 23.19 -21.25 3.43
CA GLU A 277 23.19 -22.61 2.87
C GLU A 277 24.49 -22.92 2.10
N GLU A 278 25.03 -21.96 1.35
CA GLU A 278 26.31 -22.14 0.64
C GLU A 278 27.51 -22.19 1.60
N SER A 279 27.40 -21.57 2.77
CA SER A 279 28.49 -21.57 3.76
C SER A 279 28.61 -22.87 4.55
N GLY A 280 27.62 -23.78 4.45
CA GLY A 280 27.58 -25.03 5.22
C GLY A 280 27.35 -24.86 6.73
N TYR A 281 27.11 -23.63 7.20
CA TYR A 281 26.82 -23.31 8.60
C TYR A 281 25.34 -22.98 8.78
N ILE A 282 24.47 -23.99 8.64
CA ILE A 282 23.09 -23.88 9.14
C ILE A 282 23.17 -23.85 10.66
N ARG A 283 23.18 -22.65 11.24
CA ARG A 283 22.98 -22.52 12.68
C ARG A 283 21.55 -22.97 12.96
N LYS A 284 21.42 -24.03 13.76
CA LYS A 284 20.11 -24.50 14.20
C LYS A 284 19.38 -23.32 14.85
N ALA A 285 18.31 -22.86 14.22
CA ALA A 285 17.50 -21.76 14.74
C ALA A 285 17.08 -22.06 16.17
N THR A 286 17.15 -21.05 17.03
CA THR A 286 16.61 -21.16 18.38
C THR A 286 15.10 -21.40 18.27
N PRO A 287 14.55 -22.44 18.93
CA PRO A 287 13.11 -22.67 18.92
C PRO A 287 12.39 -21.41 19.38
N THR A 288 11.43 -20.94 18.59
CA THR A 288 10.56 -19.82 18.95
C THR A 288 9.56 -20.31 19.99
N VAL A 289 9.25 -19.47 20.99
CA VAL A 289 8.16 -19.79 21.92
C VAL A 289 6.84 -19.47 21.22
N PRO A 290 5.94 -20.46 21.03
CA PRO A 290 4.68 -20.20 20.33
C PRO A 290 3.86 -19.12 21.04
N VAL A 291 3.43 -18.10 20.32
CA VAL A 291 2.53 -17.06 20.83
C VAL A 291 1.10 -17.35 20.39
N ALA A 292 0.14 -17.19 21.31
CA ALA A 292 -1.27 -17.33 20.96
C ALA A 292 -1.73 -16.13 20.12
N LEU A 293 -2.23 -16.38 18.92
CA LEU A 293 -2.89 -15.35 18.12
C LEU A 293 -4.28 -15.04 18.70
N PRO A 294 -4.82 -13.83 18.43
CA PRO A 294 -6.16 -13.46 18.89
C PRO A 294 -7.23 -14.48 18.50
N THR A 295 -8.13 -14.79 19.43
CA THR A 295 -9.19 -15.79 19.22
C THR A 295 -10.20 -15.37 18.15
N HIS A 296 -10.28 -14.08 17.84
CA HIS A 296 -11.11 -13.51 16.78
C HIS A 296 -10.45 -13.50 15.40
N LEU A 297 -9.20 -13.97 15.28
CA LEU A 297 -8.50 -14.07 14.00
C LEU A 297 -9.27 -15.02 13.07
N ARG A 298 -9.84 -14.46 12.01
CA ARG A 298 -10.67 -15.19 11.04
C ARG A 298 -9.85 -15.70 9.87
N LYS A 299 -8.77 -14.99 9.52
CA LYS A 299 -7.96 -15.33 8.35
C LYS A 299 -6.48 -15.13 8.66
N LEU A 300 -5.70 -16.20 8.42
CA LEU A 300 -4.25 -16.19 8.39
C LEU A 300 -3.81 -16.66 7.01
N GLN A 301 -3.16 -15.78 6.25
CA GLN A 301 -2.62 -16.09 4.94
C GLN A 301 -1.11 -15.88 4.95
N ILE A 302 -0.36 -16.91 4.58
CA ILE A 302 1.09 -16.87 4.43
C ILE A 302 1.41 -17.28 3.00
N HIS A 303 2.09 -16.43 2.26
CA HIS A 303 2.58 -16.70 0.92
C HIS A 303 4.08 -16.49 0.94
N ASP A 304 4.84 -17.56 1.13
CA ASP A 304 6.28 -17.47 1.34
C ASP A 304 6.92 -18.79 0.97
N THR A 305 8.21 -18.93 1.27
CA THR A 305 8.94 -20.16 1.03
C THR A 305 8.69 -21.14 2.17
N ALA A 306 9.03 -22.41 1.95
CA ALA A 306 8.67 -23.46 2.91
C ALA A 306 9.33 -23.23 4.28
N SER A 307 10.59 -22.81 4.30
CA SER A 307 11.36 -22.50 5.51
C SER A 307 10.71 -21.39 6.34
N TYR A 308 10.47 -20.22 5.74
CA TYR A 308 9.86 -19.07 6.42
C TYR A 308 8.43 -19.37 6.86
N THR A 309 7.66 -20.08 6.03
CA THR A 309 6.31 -20.51 6.39
C THR A 309 6.33 -21.43 7.63
N ALA A 310 7.19 -22.45 7.65
CA ALA A 310 7.33 -23.35 8.79
C ALA A 310 7.78 -22.60 10.04
N ARG A 311 8.69 -21.64 9.88
CA ARG A 311 9.23 -20.83 10.98
C ARG A 311 8.17 -19.94 11.63
N ILE A 312 7.35 -19.26 10.83
CA ILE A 312 6.22 -18.47 11.34
C ILE A 312 5.23 -19.38 12.06
N LEU A 313 4.91 -20.54 11.46
CA LEU A 313 3.96 -21.50 12.04
C LEU A 313 4.46 -22.16 13.34
N GLU A 314 5.77 -22.35 13.52
CA GLU A 314 6.38 -22.77 14.79
C GLU A 314 6.14 -21.73 15.88
N GLY A 315 6.18 -20.45 15.52
CA GLY A 315 6.04 -19.32 16.42
C GLY A 315 4.61 -18.95 16.78
N VAL A 316 3.57 -19.53 16.17
CA VAL A 316 2.17 -19.12 16.40
C VAL A 316 1.27 -20.28 16.83
N SER A 317 0.35 -19.99 17.75
CA SER A 317 -0.79 -20.85 18.04
C SER A 317 -2.06 -20.24 17.43
N VAL A 318 -2.70 -21.02 16.57
CA VAL A 318 -3.83 -20.58 15.75
C VAL A 318 -5.11 -21.30 16.18
N SER A 319 -6.17 -20.52 16.35
CA SER A 319 -7.50 -21.04 16.69
C SER A 319 -8.07 -21.96 15.61
N GLN A 320 -8.86 -22.95 16.01
CA GLN A 320 -9.57 -23.86 15.09
C GLN A 320 -10.59 -23.17 14.18
N TRP A 321 -10.98 -21.93 14.50
CA TRP A 321 -11.95 -21.12 13.76
C TRP A 321 -11.29 -20.26 12.66
N THR A 322 -9.96 -20.23 12.62
CA THR A 322 -9.21 -19.41 11.66
C THR A 322 -9.11 -20.11 10.31
N HIS A 323 -9.40 -19.39 9.24
CA HIS A 323 -9.08 -19.82 7.88
C HIS A 323 -7.57 -19.68 7.63
N LEU A 324 -6.87 -20.80 7.48
CA LEU A 324 -5.44 -20.85 7.23
C LEU A 324 -5.18 -21.06 5.73
N SER A 325 -4.47 -20.13 5.11
CA SER A 325 -4.08 -20.22 3.70
C SER A 325 -2.58 -20.13 3.56
N LEU A 326 -1.92 -21.24 3.27
CA LEU A 326 -0.49 -21.33 3.03
C LEU A 326 -0.27 -21.40 1.52
N THR A 327 0.61 -20.57 0.97
CA THR A 327 1.06 -20.66 -0.41
C THR A 327 2.57 -20.73 -0.39
N ILE A 328 3.12 -21.83 -0.90
CA ILE A 328 4.56 -22.09 -0.91
C ILE A 328 5.12 -21.69 -2.28
N VAL A 329 6.01 -20.70 -2.26
CA VAL A 329 6.74 -20.23 -3.44
C VAL A 329 7.95 -21.13 -3.64
N GLY A 330 8.04 -21.73 -4.84
CA GLY A 330 9.25 -22.45 -5.25
C GLY A 330 10.33 -21.49 -5.73
N TYR A 331 11.59 -21.87 -5.57
CA TYR A 331 12.71 -21.11 -6.12
C TYR A 331 13.14 -21.66 -7.48
N ALA A 332 13.56 -20.77 -8.37
CA ALA A 332 14.34 -21.18 -9.54
C ALA A 332 15.75 -21.54 -9.04
N CYS A 333 16.09 -22.81 -9.11
CA CYS A 333 17.44 -23.29 -8.85
C CYS A 333 18.16 -23.42 -10.20
N ARG A 334 19.44 -23.08 -10.24
CA ARG A 334 20.28 -23.32 -11.41
C ARG A 334 21.09 -24.57 -11.16
N ASN A 335 21.02 -25.53 -12.08
CA ASN A 335 21.87 -26.72 -12.06
C ASN A 335 23.32 -26.33 -12.41
N ASP A 336 24.27 -27.21 -12.07
CA ASP A 336 25.68 -27.09 -12.44
C ASP A 336 25.90 -26.96 -13.96
N ASP A 337 24.97 -27.48 -14.77
CA ASP A 337 24.98 -27.37 -16.24
C ASP A 337 24.41 -26.04 -16.76
N GLY A 338 24.00 -25.16 -15.85
CA GLY A 338 23.41 -23.86 -16.15
C GLY A 338 21.93 -23.91 -16.50
N SER A 339 21.29 -25.09 -16.50
CA SER A 339 19.84 -25.23 -16.71
C SER A 339 19.06 -24.81 -15.46
N ASP A 340 18.01 -24.01 -15.65
CA ASP A 340 17.14 -23.66 -14.53
C ASP A 340 16.10 -24.77 -14.34
N TYR A 341 15.91 -25.18 -13.10
CA TYR A 341 14.79 -26.02 -12.67
C TYR A 341 14.10 -25.36 -11.48
N THR A 342 12.79 -25.58 -11.34
CA THR A 342 12.08 -25.04 -10.19
C THR A 342 12.04 -26.06 -9.06
N ALA A 343 12.83 -25.79 -8.03
CA ALA A 343 12.76 -26.32 -6.68
C ALA A 343 11.42 -26.05 -5.98
N VAL A 344 10.38 -26.88 -6.15
CA VAL A 344 9.25 -26.83 -5.20
C VAL A 344 9.54 -27.79 -4.06
N MET A 345 9.84 -27.21 -2.89
CA MET A 345 9.95 -28.01 -1.67
C MET A 345 8.62 -28.72 -1.39
N PRO A 346 8.64 -29.99 -0.95
CA PRO A 346 7.42 -30.69 -0.59
C PRO A 346 6.63 -29.91 0.48
N LEU A 347 5.31 -29.79 0.33
CA LEU A 347 4.47 -28.99 1.25
C LEU A 347 4.64 -29.35 2.75
N TYR A 348 4.98 -30.60 3.07
CA TYR A 348 5.20 -31.00 4.46
C TYR A 348 6.40 -30.30 5.11
N THR A 349 7.36 -29.80 4.32
CA THR A 349 8.50 -29.05 4.86
C THR A 349 8.10 -27.63 5.28
N ALA A 350 6.93 -27.15 4.85
CA ALA A 350 6.35 -25.89 5.27
C ALA A 350 5.55 -26.00 6.59
N LEU A 351 5.40 -27.20 7.14
CA LEU A 351 4.77 -27.41 8.43
C LEU A 351 5.85 -27.61 9.51
N PRO A 352 5.68 -27.04 10.71
CA PRO A 352 6.61 -27.29 11.80
C PRO A 352 6.56 -28.77 12.22
N PRO A 353 7.65 -29.33 12.77
CA PRO A 353 7.68 -30.71 13.25
C PRO A 353 6.63 -30.97 14.34
N ASP A 354 6.37 -29.98 15.19
CA ASP A 354 5.30 -30.00 16.18
C ASP A 354 4.13 -29.13 15.71
N THR A 355 3.04 -29.79 15.32
CA THR A 355 1.81 -29.13 14.86
C THR A 355 0.76 -29.01 15.98
N SER A 356 1.08 -29.38 17.22
CA SER A 356 0.11 -29.37 18.34
C SER A 356 -0.48 -27.99 18.63
N TYR A 357 0.27 -26.92 18.31
CA TYR A 357 -0.16 -25.53 18.51
C TYR A 357 -1.08 -24.98 17.41
N ILE A 358 -1.20 -25.68 16.28
CA ILE A 358 -2.02 -25.28 15.13
C ILE A 358 -3.33 -26.08 15.16
N ALA A 359 -4.23 -25.70 16.07
CA ALA A 359 -5.47 -26.45 16.34
C ALA A 359 -6.30 -26.71 15.08
N VAL A 360 -6.28 -25.76 14.13
CA VAL A 360 -7.00 -25.88 12.84
C VAL A 360 -6.57 -27.11 12.03
N LEU A 361 -5.31 -27.56 12.10
CA LEU A 361 -4.85 -28.75 11.37
C LEU A 361 -5.47 -30.04 11.93
N HIS A 362 -5.76 -30.09 13.24
CA HIS A 362 -6.34 -31.26 13.91
C HIS A 362 -7.85 -31.40 13.69
N CYS A 363 -8.51 -30.34 13.24
CA CYS A 363 -9.96 -30.33 12.98
C CYS A 363 -10.33 -30.68 11.53
N MET A 364 -9.36 -31.02 10.69
CA MET A 364 -9.58 -31.28 9.27
C MET A 364 -10.04 -32.73 9.03
N ASP A 365 -11.26 -32.91 8.53
CA ASP A 365 -11.87 -34.23 8.29
C ASP A 365 -11.72 -34.71 6.83
N SER A 366 -11.37 -33.81 5.93
CA SER A 366 -11.25 -34.09 4.50
C SER A 366 -10.11 -33.29 3.90
N VAL A 367 -9.36 -33.91 3.00
CA VAL A 367 -8.30 -33.29 2.20
C VAL A 367 -8.58 -33.62 0.74
N TYR A 368 -8.60 -32.62 -0.13
CA TYR A 368 -8.68 -32.82 -1.56
C TYR A 368 -7.57 -32.04 -2.26
N VAL A 369 -7.02 -32.64 -3.31
CA VAL A 369 -5.99 -32.02 -4.14
C VAL A 369 -6.65 -31.58 -5.44
N ARG A 370 -6.52 -30.29 -5.77
CA ARG A 370 -6.99 -29.65 -7.00
C ARG A 370 -5.78 -29.16 -7.77
N PHE A 371 -5.64 -29.59 -9.01
CA PHE A 371 -4.60 -29.11 -9.92
C PHE A 371 -5.22 -28.01 -10.79
N ASP A 372 -4.71 -26.78 -10.68
CA ASP A 372 -5.19 -25.66 -11.50
C ASP A 372 -4.30 -25.43 -12.73
N SER A 373 -3.03 -25.85 -12.69
CA SER A 373 -2.13 -25.91 -13.83
C SER A 373 -1.07 -27.02 -13.64
N PRO A 374 -0.20 -27.30 -14.64
CA PRO A 374 0.95 -28.20 -14.45
C PRO A 374 1.93 -27.71 -13.38
N THR A 375 1.91 -26.41 -13.09
CA THR A 375 2.84 -25.68 -12.22
C THR A 375 2.21 -25.25 -10.90
N VAL A 376 0.90 -25.39 -10.74
CA VAL A 376 0.15 -24.97 -9.56
C VAL A 376 -0.81 -26.07 -9.12
N TYR A 377 -0.60 -26.55 -7.89
CA TYR A 377 -1.51 -27.48 -7.25
C TYR A 377 -1.94 -26.95 -5.88
N HIS A 378 -3.20 -27.20 -5.55
CA HIS A 378 -3.90 -26.77 -4.35
C HIS A 378 -4.30 -27.99 -3.54
N ILE A 379 -3.77 -28.14 -2.35
CA ILE A 379 -4.27 -29.07 -1.34
C ILE A 379 -5.21 -28.29 -0.43
N VAL A 380 -6.51 -28.56 -0.51
CA VAL A 380 -7.48 -27.93 0.37
C VAL A 380 -8.01 -28.95 1.34
N ALA A 381 -7.86 -28.65 2.63
CA ALA A 381 -8.45 -29.41 3.72
C ALA A 381 -9.64 -28.65 4.32
N ARG A 382 -10.72 -29.38 4.59
CA ARG A 382 -11.96 -28.82 5.18
C ARG A 382 -12.41 -29.67 6.36
N SER A 383 -12.84 -28.99 7.42
CA SER A 383 -13.62 -29.59 8.50
C SER A 383 -15.07 -29.82 8.05
N ARG A 384 -15.71 -30.88 8.54
CA ARG A 384 -17.15 -31.15 8.32
C ARG A 384 -18.05 -30.31 9.21
N GLN A 385 -17.53 -29.76 10.30
CA GLN A 385 -18.31 -28.97 11.24
C GLN A 385 -18.54 -27.56 10.65
N GLU A 386 -19.80 -27.18 10.44
CA GLU A 386 -20.15 -25.84 9.94
C GLU A 386 -19.59 -24.75 10.88
N GLY A 387 -18.90 -23.78 10.29
CA GLY A 387 -18.28 -22.67 11.02
C GLY A 387 -16.83 -22.91 11.43
N HIS A 388 -16.29 -24.12 11.34
CA HIS A 388 -14.86 -24.36 11.58
C HIS A 388 -13.99 -23.75 10.48
N GLY A 389 -12.76 -23.39 10.84
CA GLY A 389 -11.77 -22.89 9.89
C GLY A 389 -11.52 -23.90 8.76
N SER A 390 -10.94 -23.44 7.67
CA SER A 390 -10.47 -24.32 6.60
C SER A 390 -8.99 -24.07 6.33
N VAL A 391 -8.30 -25.10 5.86
CA VAL A 391 -6.89 -25.00 5.52
C VAL A 391 -6.74 -25.13 4.01
N SER A 392 -6.09 -24.16 3.38
CA SER A 392 -5.71 -24.24 1.97
C SER A 392 -4.20 -24.19 1.90
N LEU A 393 -3.56 -25.22 1.37
CA LEU A 393 -2.15 -25.21 0.99
C LEU A 393 -2.08 -25.14 -0.53
N THR A 394 -1.34 -24.17 -1.05
CA THR A 394 -1.07 -24.03 -2.47
C THR A 394 0.43 -24.13 -2.66
N ALA A 395 0.88 -24.89 -3.65
CA ALA A 395 2.26 -24.81 -4.11
C ALA A 395 2.25 -24.12 -5.47
N GLN A 396 3.02 -23.05 -5.60
CA GLN A 396 3.12 -22.28 -6.83
C GLN A 396 4.57 -22.32 -7.32
N VAL A 397 4.77 -22.92 -8.50
CA VAL A 397 5.98 -22.70 -9.29
C VAL A 397 5.82 -21.30 -9.92
N PRO A 398 6.75 -20.35 -9.69
CA PRO A 398 6.73 -19.10 -10.41
C PRO A 398 6.74 -19.38 -11.92
N ASP A 399 5.72 -18.91 -12.64
CA ASP A 399 5.78 -18.90 -14.09
C ASP A 399 7.02 -18.10 -14.48
N LYS A 400 7.92 -18.71 -15.25
CA LYS A 400 8.89 -17.93 -16.04
C LYS A 400 8.05 -17.02 -16.92
N LYS A 401 7.79 -15.79 -16.48
CA LYS A 401 7.30 -14.77 -17.39
C LYS A 401 8.28 -14.79 -18.54
N ASN A 402 7.76 -15.04 -19.74
CA ASN A 402 8.51 -14.84 -20.96
C ASN A 402 8.82 -13.35 -21.03
N ASP A 403 9.91 -12.94 -20.39
CA ASP A 403 10.57 -11.66 -20.62
C ASP A 403 11.16 -11.75 -22.04
N LEU A 404 10.29 -11.52 -23.03
CA LEU A 404 10.63 -11.28 -24.43
C LEU A 404 10.52 -9.79 -24.73
#